data_AF-B7P1Z9-F1
#
_entry.id   AF-B7P1Z9-F1
#
_cell.length_a   1.000
_cell.length_b   1.000
_cell.length_c   1.000
_cell.angle_alpha   90.00
_cell.angle_beta   90.00
_cell.angle_gamma   90.00
#
_symmetry.space_group_name_H-M   'P 1'
#
loop_
_entity.id
_entity.type
_entity.pdbx_description
1 polymer ?
#
loop_
_entity_poly.entity_id
_entity_poly.type
_entity_poly.pdbx_seq_one_letter_code
_entity_poly.pdbx_strand_id
1 'polypeptide(L)'
;MWTELTLRGARRGRRPSWLEGSSSEEEDGADRKAPLSPEERDRDAWFLESLSEAVEPERSQPDALLFRRRFGALRDKLVSELFTVFNRELFRDRLPRQEIAWRGRLTSTAGRCVFLEGQSYRVELSTALLTSAERTRDTLLHELCHAAAWCVQRSKGGHGHAWRFW
;
A
#
# COMPACT_ATOMS: atom_id res chain seq x y z
N MET A 1 12.90 -45.33 -47.52
CA MET A 1 13.27 -44.28 -46.54
C MET A 1 12.16 -44.30 -45.50
N TRP A 2 12.45 -44.99 -44.40
CA TRP A 2 11.61 -46.01 -43.76
C TRP A 2 10.60 -45.42 -42.76
N THR A 3 9.28 -45.46 -43.03
CA THR A 3 8.24 -46.46 -42.68
C THR A 3 7.63 -46.35 -41.27
N GLU A 4 6.29 -46.25 -41.27
CA GLU A 4 5.26 -46.71 -40.32
C GLU A 4 5.65 -47.18 -38.91
N LEU A 5 4.77 -46.85 -37.93
CA LEU A 5 4.29 -47.84 -36.94
C LEU A 5 2.93 -47.41 -36.33
N THR A 6 1.89 -47.95 -36.97
CA THR A 6 0.77 -48.72 -36.39
C THR A 6 0.09 -48.30 -35.08
N LEU A 7 -1.22 -48.06 -35.20
CA LEU A 7 -2.25 -48.07 -34.16
C LEU A 7 -2.29 -49.38 -33.35
N ARG A 8 -2.53 -49.30 -32.03
CA ARG A 8 -3.30 -50.31 -31.28
C ARG A 8 -3.78 -49.79 -29.92
N GLY A 9 -5.09 -49.90 -29.68
CA GLY A 9 -5.63 -50.52 -28.46
C GLY A 9 -5.89 -49.65 -27.23
N ALA A 10 -7.14 -49.19 -27.11
CA ALA A 10 -8.02 -49.21 -25.93
C ALA A 10 -7.43 -49.18 -24.51
N ARG A 11 -7.92 -48.23 -23.69
CA ARG A 11 -8.81 -48.48 -22.53
C ARG A 11 -9.24 -47.13 -21.92
N ARG A 12 -10.54 -46.95 -21.71
CA ARG A 12 -11.10 -45.84 -20.92
C ARG A 12 -10.60 -45.98 -19.47
N GLY A 13 -9.55 -45.25 -19.13
CA GLY A 13 -9.04 -45.15 -17.78
C GLY A 13 -10.00 -44.36 -16.90
N ARG A 14 -10.41 -44.97 -15.78
CA ARG A 14 -11.12 -44.32 -14.68
C ARG A 14 -10.24 -43.16 -14.18
N ARG A 15 -10.82 -41.95 -14.01
CA ARG A 15 -10.06 -40.77 -13.53
C ARG A 15 -9.46 -41.10 -12.14
N PRO A 16 -8.19 -40.74 -11.86
CA PRO A 16 -7.59 -40.93 -10.54
C PRO A 16 -8.34 -40.14 -9.47
N SER A 17 -8.56 -40.75 -8.28
CA SER A 17 -9.33 -40.18 -7.16
C SER A 17 -8.66 -39.00 -6.44
N TRP A 18 -7.51 -38.52 -6.92
CA TRP A 18 -6.82 -37.34 -6.38
C TRP A 18 -7.27 -36.03 -7.04
N LEU A 19 -8.18 -36.12 -8.02
CA LEU A 19 -8.86 -34.99 -8.67
C LEU A 19 -10.26 -34.73 -8.07
N GLU A 20 -10.55 -35.31 -6.90
CA GLU A 20 -11.68 -34.92 -6.06
C GLU A 20 -11.18 -34.07 -4.89
N GLY A 21 -11.63 -32.82 -4.86
CA GLY A 21 -11.74 -32.03 -3.63
C GLY A 21 -10.42 -31.64 -2.96
N SER A 22 -9.86 -30.50 -3.39
CA SER A 22 -9.48 -29.48 -2.42
C SER A 22 -9.45 -28.14 -3.16
N SER A 23 -10.63 -27.58 -3.39
CA SER A 23 -10.76 -26.13 -3.43
C SER A 23 -10.46 -25.69 -2.01
N SER A 24 -9.18 -25.46 -1.72
CA SER A 24 -8.78 -24.77 -0.50
C SER A 24 -9.27 -23.34 -0.66
N GLU A 25 -10.53 -23.14 -0.29
CA GLU A 25 -11.00 -21.87 0.23
C GLU A 25 -10.05 -21.56 1.40
N GLU A 26 -9.02 -20.77 1.12
CA GLU A 26 -8.26 -20.11 2.17
C GLU A 26 -9.28 -19.22 2.89
N GLU A 27 -9.80 -19.75 4.00
CA GLU A 27 -10.59 -19.01 4.97
C GLU A 27 -9.70 -17.93 5.60
N ASP A 28 -9.53 -16.82 4.89
CA ASP A 28 -9.09 -15.55 5.44
C ASP A 28 -10.29 -14.94 6.18
N GLY A 29 -10.57 -15.53 7.34
CA GLY A 29 -11.59 -15.13 8.32
C GLY A 29 -11.07 -14.09 9.33
N ALA A 30 -10.25 -13.14 8.87
CA ALA A 30 -9.97 -11.93 9.62
C ALA A 30 -11.02 -10.89 9.25
N ASP A 31 -11.93 -10.59 10.19
CA ASP A 31 -12.82 -9.43 10.28
C ASP A 31 -12.73 -8.46 9.08
N ARG A 32 -13.30 -8.85 7.94
CA ARG A 32 -13.24 -8.01 6.73
C ARG A 32 -14.21 -6.87 6.97
N LYS A 33 -13.68 -5.70 7.34
CA LYS A 33 -14.44 -4.45 7.31
C LYS A 33 -15.17 -4.35 5.98
N ALA A 34 -16.44 -3.99 6.05
CA ALA A 34 -17.26 -3.78 4.86
C ALA A 34 -16.54 -2.82 3.90
N PRO A 35 -16.61 -3.05 2.57
CA PRO A 35 -16.08 -2.09 1.61
C PRO A 35 -16.68 -0.70 1.83
N LEU A 36 -15.86 0.34 1.71
CA LEU A 36 -16.32 1.73 1.88
C LEU A 36 -17.42 2.09 0.89
N SER A 37 -18.31 2.98 1.33
CA SER A 37 -19.27 3.59 0.42
C SER A 37 -18.55 4.47 -0.63
N PRO A 38 -19.11 4.66 -1.83
CA PRO A 38 -18.56 5.58 -2.83
C PRO A 38 -18.31 6.99 -2.26
N GLU A 39 -19.20 7.49 -1.41
CA GLU A 39 -19.10 8.81 -0.79
C GLU A 39 -17.89 8.97 0.13
N GLU A 40 -17.52 7.91 0.86
CA GLU A 40 -16.32 7.92 1.71
C GLU A 40 -15.04 7.93 0.87
N ARG A 41 -15.01 7.16 -0.21
CA ARG A 41 -13.87 7.11 -1.14
C ARG A 41 -13.68 8.44 -1.86
N ASP A 42 -14.77 9.08 -2.27
CA ASP A 42 -14.75 10.40 -2.90
C ASP A 42 -14.26 11.48 -1.91
N ARG A 43 -14.64 11.37 -0.63
CA ARG A 43 -14.14 12.25 0.44
C ARG A 43 -12.64 12.10 0.64
N ASP A 44 -12.13 10.87 0.68
CA ASP A 44 -10.70 10.59 0.82
C ASP A 44 -9.90 11.08 -0.38
N ALA A 45 -10.40 10.83 -1.60
CA ALA A 45 -9.78 11.33 -2.82
C ALA A 45 -9.71 12.86 -2.81
N TRP A 46 -10.81 13.53 -2.44
CA TRP A 46 -10.85 14.98 -2.31
C TRP A 46 -9.92 15.51 -1.22
N PHE A 47 -9.83 14.82 -0.08
CA PHE A 47 -8.86 15.13 0.98
C PHE A 47 -7.43 15.12 0.44
N LEU A 48 -7.03 14.01 -0.19
CA LEU A 48 -5.69 13.81 -0.72
C LEU A 48 -5.35 14.84 -1.79
N GLU A 49 -6.27 15.12 -2.72
CA GLU A 49 -6.12 16.14 -3.75
C GLU A 49 -5.94 17.53 -3.12
N SER A 50 -6.78 17.89 -2.16
CA SER A 50 -6.80 19.21 -1.49
C SER A 50 -5.53 19.53 -0.69
N LEU A 51 -4.71 18.52 -0.36
CA LEU A 51 -3.39 18.74 0.26
C LEU A 51 -2.38 19.34 -0.71
N SER A 52 -2.63 19.25 -2.03
CA SER A 52 -1.76 19.84 -3.04
C SER A 52 -1.85 21.36 -3.03
N GLU A 53 -0.71 22.02 -3.19
CA GLU A 53 -0.65 23.48 -3.28
C GLU A 53 -1.24 24.00 -4.59
N ALA A 54 -1.27 23.16 -5.64
CA ALA A 54 -1.87 23.48 -6.93
C ALA A 54 -3.40 23.55 -6.90
N VAL A 55 -4.04 23.02 -5.85
CA VAL A 55 -5.49 23.06 -5.69
C VAL A 55 -5.89 24.33 -4.96
N GLU A 56 -6.71 25.13 -5.64
CA GLU A 56 -7.22 26.40 -5.11
C GLU A 56 -8.00 26.20 -3.80
N PRO A 57 -7.90 27.13 -2.83
CA PRO A 57 -8.56 27.00 -1.54
C PRO A 57 -10.07 26.79 -1.62
N GLU A 58 -10.75 27.44 -2.57
CA GLU A 58 -12.20 27.36 -2.75
C GLU A 58 -12.67 25.98 -3.22
N ARG A 59 -11.75 25.20 -3.81
CA ARG A 59 -11.98 23.82 -4.26
C ARG A 59 -11.43 22.79 -3.28
N SER A 60 -10.79 23.24 -2.20
CA SER A 60 -10.10 22.38 -1.25
C SER A 60 -10.99 22.04 -0.06
N GLN A 61 -10.84 20.83 0.48
CA GLN A 61 -11.47 20.46 1.73
C GLN A 61 -10.90 21.30 2.89
N PRO A 62 -11.75 21.79 3.83
CA PRO A 62 -11.31 22.63 4.95
C PRO A 62 -10.19 22.00 5.81
N ASP A 63 -10.26 20.70 6.08
CA ASP A 63 -9.28 19.99 6.90
C ASP A 63 -7.91 19.94 6.21
N ALA A 64 -7.87 19.71 4.89
CA ALA A 64 -6.64 19.74 4.10
C ALA A 64 -6.00 21.13 4.11
N LEU A 65 -6.81 22.19 4.01
CA LEU A 65 -6.31 23.58 4.15
C LEU A 65 -5.73 23.86 5.53
N LEU A 66 -6.32 23.30 6.60
CA LEU A 66 -5.77 23.43 7.94
C LEU A 66 -4.38 22.78 8.03
N PHE A 67 -4.20 21.58 7.45
CA PHE A 67 -2.90 20.92 7.38
C PHE A 67 -1.89 21.70 6.54
N ARG A 68 -2.28 22.27 5.40
CA ARG A 68 -1.42 23.16 4.59
C ARG A 68 -0.95 24.36 5.40
N ARG A 69 -1.88 25.08 6.03
CA ARG A 69 -1.59 26.33 6.76
C ARG A 69 -0.81 26.12 8.06
N ARG A 70 -1.05 25.01 8.77
CA ARG A 70 -0.46 24.73 10.09
C ARG A 70 0.42 23.47 10.08
N PHE A 71 1.05 23.19 8.94
CA PHE A 71 1.80 21.95 8.72
C PHE A 71 2.76 21.61 9.87
N GLY A 72 3.65 22.54 10.27
CA GLY A 72 4.64 22.27 11.31
C GLY A 72 4.03 21.81 12.66
N ALA A 73 2.87 22.36 13.03
CA ALA A 73 2.17 22.01 14.27
C ALA A 73 1.28 20.77 14.13
N LEU A 74 0.83 20.44 12.91
CA LEU A 74 -0.14 19.38 12.65
C LEU A 74 0.43 18.18 11.90
N ARG A 75 1.73 18.17 11.58
CA ARG A 75 2.35 17.13 10.74
C ARG A 75 2.19 15.71 11.29
N ASP A 76 2.19 15.54 12.62
CA ASP A 76 2.01 14.22 13.25
C ASP A 76 0.57 13.72 13.05
N LYS A 77 -0.40 14.62 13.21
CA LYS A 77 -1.81 14.33 12.93
C LYS A 77 -2.00 14.03 11.44
N LEU A 78 -1.43 14.84 10.55
CA LEU A 78 -1.49 14.64 9.10
C LEU A 78 -0.99 13.25 8.71
N VAL A 79 0.18 12.84 9.21
CA VAL A 79 0.76 11.50 8.93
C VAL A 79 -0.18 10.39 9.42
N SER A 80 -0.83 10.56 10.57
CA SER A 80 -1.81 9.60 11.08
C SER A 80 -3.05 9.48 10.17
N GLU A 81 -3.59 10.61 9.69
CA GLU A 81 -4.73 10.62 8.77
C GLU A 81 -4.33 9.99 7.42
N LEU A 82 -3.19 10.40 6.86
CA LEU A 82 -2.67 9.86 5.60
C LEU A 82 -2.45 8.35 5.67
N PHE A 83 -1.83 7.84 6.75
CA PHE A 83 -1.68 6.40 6.91
C PHE A 83 -3.03 5.68 6.91
N THR A 84 -4.02 6.24 7.59
CA THR A 84 -5.36 5.65 7.66
C THR A 84 -6.00 5.60 6.28
N VAL A 85 -5.98 6.71 5.54
CA VAL A 85 -6.52 6.80 4.17
C VAL A 85 -5.78 5.84 3.25
N PHE A 86 -4.44 5.87 3.21
CA PHE A 86 -3.66 5.01 2.32
C PHE A 86 -3.80 3.52 2.64
N ASN A 87 -3.75 3.13 3.92
CA ASN A 87 -3.89 1.73 4.29
C ASN A 87 -5.23 1.17 3.84
N ARG A 88 -6.29 1.94 4.07
CA ARG A 88 -7.66 1.59 3.69
C ARG A 88 -7.86 1.55 2.17
N GLU A 89 -7.56 2.64 1.47
CA GLU A 89 -7.85 2.79 0.03
C GLU A 89 -6.88 1.99 -0.86
N LEU A 90 -5.59 2.00 -0.53
CA LEU A 90 -4.55 1.50 -1.43
C LEU A 90 -4.04 0.12 -1.01
N PHE A 91 -3.88 -0.11 0.30
CA PHE A 91 -3.27 -1.34 0.82
C PHE A 91 -4.29 -2.37 1.32
N ARG A 92 -5.59 -2.09 1.23
CA ARG A 92 -6.71 -2.97 1.65
C ARG A 92 -6.62 -3.37 3.13
N ASP A 93 -6.24 -2.42 3.98
CA ASP A 93 -5.98 -2.61 5.41
C ASP A 93 -4.92 -3.67 5.74
N ARG A 94 -4.05 -4.03 4.78
CA ARG A 94 -3.04 -5.09 4.95
C ARG A 94 -1.72 -4.60 5.54
N LEU A 95 -1.52 -3.28 5.69
CA LEU A 95 -0.35 -2.79 6.43
C LEU A 95 -0.67 -2.73 7.92
N PRO A 96 0.08 -3.45 8.78
CA PRO A 96 -0.02 -3.25 10.21
C PRO A 96 0.43 -1.82 10.54
N ARG A 97 -0.27 -1.16 11.48
CA ARG A 97 0.16 0.17 11.91
C ARG A 97 1.48 0.06 12.65
N GLN A 98 2.51 0.69 12.10
CA GLN A 98 3.85 0.73 12.66
C GLN A 98 4.32 2.17 12.93
N GLU A 99 5.49 2.29 13.55
CA GLU A 99 6.12 3.58 13.86
C GLU A 99 6.41 4.38 12.58
N ILE A 100 5.87 5.59 12.49
CA ILE A 100 6.27 6.62 11.53
C ILE A 100 6.92 7.74 12.32
N ALA A 101 8.22 7.93 12.13
CA ALA A 101 9.03 8.78 12.99
C ALA A 101 9.70 9.92 12.23
N TRP A 102 9.63 11.12 12.79
CA TRP A 102 10.36 12.28 12.30
C TRP A 102 11.83 12.23 12.72
N ARG A 103 12.74 12.44 11.77
CA ARG A 103 14.21 12.41 11.98
C ARG A 103 14.85 13.69 11.48
N GLY A 104 15.50 14.43 12.38
CA GLY A 104 16.23 15.66 12.04
C GLY A 104 17.54 15.44 11.28
N ARG A 105 18.15 14.25 11.41
CA ARG A 105 19.41 13.91 10.75
C ARG A 105 19.24 13.30 9.35
N LEU A 106 18.00 13.13 8.88
CA LEU A 106 17.72 12.59 7.55
C LEU A 106 17.78 13.74 6.54
N THR A 107 18.95 14.04 6.00
CA THR A 107 19.17 15.21 5.13
C THR A 107 19.44 14.89 3.67
N SER A 108 19.71 13.63 3.34
CA SER A 108 19.94 13.17 1.97
C SER A 108 18.68 12.63 1.27
N THR A 109 17.66 12.25 2.04
CA THR A 109 16.37 11.75 1.53
C THR A 109 15.22 12.29 2.36
N ALA A 110 14.07 12.52 1.73
CA ALA A 110 12.88 13.03 2.41
C ALA A 110 12.20 11.96 3.29
N GLY A 111 12.36 10.69 2.93
CA GLY A 111 11.84 9.54 3.67
C GLY A 111 12.72 8.30 3.50
N ARG A 112 12.53 7.30 4.37
CA ARG A 112 13.00 5.93 4.16
C ARG A 112 12.15 4.91 4.91
N CYS A 113 11.90 3.77 4.28
CA CYS A 113 11.33 2.58 4.90
C CYS A 113 12.45 1.64 5.40
N VAL A 114 12.45 1.36 6.70
CA VAL A 114 13.37 0.41 7.35
C VAL A 114 12.65 -0.91 7.56
N PHE A 115 13.15 -1.98 6.96
CA PHE A 115 12.61 -3.33 7.15
C PHE A 115 13.13 -3.94 8.45
N LEU A 116 12.21 -4.45 9.26
CA LEU A 116 12.49 -5.10 10.54
C LEU A 116 12.23 -6.61 10.42
N GLU A 117 12.51 -7.34 11.49
CA GLU A 117 12.21 -8.77 11.59
C GLU A 117 10.70 -9.03 11.56
N GLY A 118 10.30 -10.26 11.23
CA GLY A 118 8.90 -10.67 11.26
C GLY A 118 7.97 -9.87 10.35
N GLN A 119 8.44 -9.46 9.16
CA GLN A 119 7.68 -8.64 8.20
C GLN A 119 7.18 -7.30 8.78
N SER A 120 7.88 -6.79 9.79
CA SER A 120 7.63 -5.45 10.33
C SER A 120 8.44 -4.40 9.58
N TYR A 121 8.08 -3.14 9.78
CA TYR A 121 8.76 -2.00 9.17
C TYR A 121 8.68 -0.77 10.07
N ARG A 122 9.50 0.24 9.77
CA ARG A 122 9.42 1.59 10.31
C ARG A 122 9.57 2.58 9.17
N VAL A 123 8.76 3.62 9.14
CA VAL A 123 8.97 4.75 8.21
C VAL A 123 9.66 5.86 8.96
N GLU A 124 10.71 6.43 8.37
CA GLU A 124 11.38 7.61 8.88
C GLU A 124 11.21 8.76 7.90
N LEU A 125 10.78 9.91 8.41
CA LEU A 125 10.48 11.12 7.63
C LEU A 125 11.42 12.25 8.02
N SER A 126 11.96 12.98 7.05
CA SER A 126 12.88 14.09 7.29
C SER A 126 12.15 15.34 7.75
N THR A 127 12.48 15.87 8.92
CA THR A 127 11.96 17.19 9.35
C THR A 127 12.59 18.34 8.57
N ALA A 128 13.77 18.13 7.98
CA ALA A 128 14.50 19.18 7.27
C ALA A 128 14.02 19.31 5.82
N LEU A 129 13.66 18.18 5.19
CA LEU A 129 13.26 18.17 3.79
C LEU A 129 11.75 18.21 3.61
N LEU A 130 10.95 17.67 4.52
CA LEU A 130 9.48 17.75 4.42
C LEU A 130 8.96 18.96 5.17
N THR A 131 8.66 20.00 4.39
CA THR A 131 8.23 21.32 4.89
C THR A 131 6.78 21.67 4.52
N SER A 132 6.08 20.80 3.77
CA SER A 132 4.68 21.00 3.38
C SER A 132 3.86 19.72 3.47
N ALA A 133 2.53 19.89 3.50
CA ALA A 133 1.58 18.79 3.56
C ALA A 133 1.63 17.92 2.29
N GLU A 134 1.70 18.55 1.10
CA GLU A 134 1.82 17.87 -0.19
C GLU A 134 3.05 16.96 -0.24
N ARG A 135 4.24 17.50 0.07
CA ARG A 135 5.47 16.70 0.03
C ARG A 135 5.45 15.54 1.03
N THR A 136 4.80 15.73 2.18
CA THR A 136 4.62 14.68 3.18
C THR A 136 3.66 13.59 2.70
N ARG A 137 2.54 13.96 2.05
CA ARG A 137 1.61 13.03 1.41
C ARG A 137 2.33 12.10 0.44
N ASP A 138 3.07 12.69 -0.51
CA ASP A 138 3.72 11.93 -1.58
C ASP A 138 4.87 11.07 -1.06
N THR A 139 5.69 11.63 -0.15
CA THR A 139 6.81 10.89 0.45
C THR A 139 6.31 9.74 1.31
N LEU A 140 5.28 9.96 2.14
CA LEU A 140 4.73 8.90 2.96
C LEU A 140 4.15 7.77 2.11
N LEU A 141 3.40 8.10 1.05
CA LEU A 141 2.88 7.09 0.13
C LEU A 141 4.00 6.24 -0.47
N HIS A 142 5.07 6.88 -0.94
CA HIS A 142 6.25 6.21 -1.48
C HIS A 142 6.86 5.18 -0.52
N GLU A 143 7.06 5.58 0.74
CA GLU A 143 7.62 4.70 1.76
C GLU A 143 6.64 3.58 2.16
N LEU A 144 5.34 3.84 2.13
CA LEU A 144 4.33 2.80 2.38
C LEU A 144 4.23 1.79 1.23
N CYS A 145 4.49 2.18 -0.02
CA CYS A 145 4.62 1.22 -1.12
C CYS A 145 5.83 0.28 -0.90
N HIS A 146 6.94 0.78 -0.35
CA HIS A 146 8.04 -0.09 0.09
C HIS A 146 7.61 -1.03 1.22
N ALA A 147 6.87 -0.52 2.22
CA ALA A 147 6.34 -1.34 3.30
C ALA A 147 5.39 -2.42 2.77
N ALA A 148 4.49 -2.10 1.83
CA ALA A 148 3.52 -3.05 1.26
C ALA A 148 4.19 -4.15 0.43
N ALA A 149 5.20 -3.80 -0.38
CA ALA A 149 6.00 -4.78 -1.09
C ALA A 149 6.69 -5.77 -0.12
N TRP A 150 7.16 -5.29 1.04
CA TRP A 150 7.78 -6.14 2.05
C TRP A 150 6.77 -6.98 2.84
N CYS A 151 5.76 -6.34 3.44
CA CYS A 151 4.80 -6.98 4.32
C CYS A 151 3.88 -7.96 3.58
N VAL A 152 3.39 -7.58 2.40
CA VAL A 152 2.37 -8.34 1.67
C VAL A 152 2.98 -9.29 0.66
N GLN A 153 4.01 -8.86 -0.06
CA GLN A 153 4.58 -9.62 -1.18
C GLN A 153 5.94 -10.24 -0.87
N ARG A 154 6.47 -10.07 0.35
CA ARG A 154 7.78 -10.57 0.79
C ARG A 154 8.94 -10.16 -0.12
N SER A 155 8.82 -9.01 -0.77
CA SER A 155 9.83 -8.46 -1.67
C SER A 155 10.57 -7.30 -0.99
N LYS A 156 11.87 -7.45 -0.79
CA LYS A 156 12.76 -6.36 -0.35
C LYS A 156 13.45 -5.75 -1.56
N GLY A 157 13.64 -4.43 -1.55
CA GLY A 157 14.45 -3.74 -2.56
C GLY A 157 13.91 -2.37 -2.95
N GLY A 158 14.40 -1.86 -4.08
CA GLY A 158 13.99 -0.58 -4.66
C GLY A 158 12.65 -0.65 -5.40
N HIS A 159 12.48 0.21 -6.42
CA HIS A 159 11.23 0.42 -7.17
C HIS A 159 10.92 -0.68 -8.20
N GLY A 160 11.04 -1.95 -7.80
CA GLY A 160 10.80 -3.13 -8.62
C GLY A 160 9.33 -3.36 -8.98
N HIS A 161 9.00 -4.54 -9.51
CA HIS A 161 7.61 -4.87 -9.87
C HIS A 161 6.66 -4.83 -8.67
N ALA A 162 7.05 -5.40 -7.53
CA ALA A 162 6.28 -5.39 -6.29
C ALA A 162 5.96 -3.97 -5.80
N TRP A 163 6.94 -3.05 -5.84
CA TRP A 163 6.72 -1.66 -5.45
C TRP A 163 5.78 -0.94 -6.42
N ARG A 164 5.98 -1.09 -7.74
CA ARG A 164 5.16 -0.42 -8.77
C ARG A 164 3.73 -0.93 -8.86
N PHE A 165 3.46 -2.12 -8.33
CA PHE A 165 2.11 -2.65 -8.22
C PHE A 165 1.24 -1.82 -7.26
N TRP A 166 1.88 -1.23 -6.25
CA TRP A 166 1.25 -0.37 -5.25
C TRP A 166 1.37 1.10 -5.63
#